data_AF-A0A8I1P3Z3-F1
#
_entry.id   AF-A0A8I1P3Z3-F1
#
_cell.length_a   1.000
_cell.length_b   1.000
_cell.length_c   1.000
_cell.angle_alpha   90.00
_cell.angle_beta   90.00
_cell.angle_gamma   90.00
#
_symmetry.space_group_name_H-M   'P 1'
#
loop_
_entity.id
_entity.type
_entity.pdbx_description
1 polymer ?
#
loop_
_entity_poly.entity_id
_entity_poly.type
_entity_poly.pdbx_seq_one_letter_code
_entity_poly.pdbx_strand_id
1 'polypeptide(L)'
;MGWKRLKEHYRIEHMVQITEAGICIGSPYIHDIIVVGMDGKILKRHDGNAGSLGRYQTEIDADPDLARHLIETEDTFMASITVYTYAGAEIIEKRCEEPGWPNVTHDGLMMHENTFSTDRDQVVIWAKRNAQAGIDWRMDSIAETAARLTNLHQQLSRYRADLAILETAYPQLSAEERWRPIAEANKDIAYIHDLGPDLRIGNSYPIWVKDSDGRVYEALWSDNGERAYWWDIKGESPVDPVAFMPHPLARPPQPDTPA
;
A
#
# COMPACT_ATOMS: atom_id res chain seq x y z
N MET A 1 -7.31 30.43 -3.34
CA MET A 1 -8.12 29.53 -2.48
C MET A 1 -8.04 30.04 -1.06
N GLY A 2 -9.16 30.04 -0.34
CA GLY A 2 -9.35 30.67 0.96
C GLY A 2 -9.12 29.77 2.17
N TRP A 3 -7.95 29.11 2.27
CA TRP A 3 -7.68 28.21 3.40
C TRP A 3 -7.54 28.99 4.71
N LYS A 4 -6.97 30.21 4.66
CA LYS A 4 -6.78 31.06 5.83
C LYS A 4 -8.12 31.62 6.30
N ARG A 5 -9.00 32.05 5.38
CA ARG A 5 -10.37 32.47 5.70
C ARG A 5 -11.17 31.37 6.39
N LEU A 6 -11.09 30.13 5.88
CA LEU A 6 -11.71 28.98 6.53
C LEU A 6 -11.17 28.80 7.96
N LYS A 7 -9.85 28.82 8.11
CA LYS A 7 -9.17 28.70 9.41
C LYS A 7 -9.62 29.78 10.39
N GLU A 8 -9.64 31.03 9.97
CA GLU A 8 -10.01 32.18 10.80
C GLU A 8 -11.49 32.18 11.18
N HIS A 9 -12.38 31.92 10.22
CA HIS A 9 -13.83 31.91 10.44
C HIS A 9 -14.23 30.88 11.52
N TYR A 10 -13.76 29.64 11.37
CA TYR A 10 -14.06 28.55 12.29
C TYR A 10 -13.15 28.53 13.53
N ARG A 11 -12.23 29.50 13.65
CA ARG A 11 -11.27 29.62 14.75
C ARG A 11 -10.49 28.32 14.94
N ILE A 12 -9.92 27.80 13.85
CA ILE A 12 -9.19 26.54 13.83
C ILE A 12 -7.78 26.78 14.36
N GLU A 13 -7.51 26.22 15.54
CA GLU A 13 -6.18 26.28 16.19
C GLU A 13 -5.21 25.22 15.65
N HIS A 14 -5.75 24.21 14.98
CA HIS A 14 -4.97 23.13 14.38
C HIS A 14 -4.24 23.60 13.12
N MET A 15 -3.30 22.79 12.65
CA MET A 15 -2.61 23.05 11.39
C MET A 15 -3.59 22.88 10.23
N VAL A 16 -3.54 23.81 9.27
CA VAL A 16 -4.38 23.78 8.07
C VAL A 16 -3.46 23.77 6.86
N GLN A 17 -3.70 22.89 5.90
CA GLN A 17 -2.99 22.89 4.62
C GLN A 17 -3.90 22.42 3.48
N ILE A 18 -3.51 22.71 2.26
CA ILE A 18 -4.17 22.22 1.05
C ILE A 18 -3.37 21.04 0.50
N THR A 19 -4.06 19.94 0.23
CA THR A 19 -3.52 18.76 -0.45
C THR A 19 -4.45 18.36 -1.61
N GLU A 20 -4.08 17.35 -2.38
CA GLU A 20 -4.96 16.78 -3.42
C GLU A 20 -6.29 16.26 -2.86
N ALA A 21 -6.31 15.83 -1.58
CA ALA A 21 -7.52 15.34 -0.93
C ALA A 21 -8.49 16.46 -0.51
N GLY A 22 -8.02 17.71 -0.40
CA GLY A 22 -8.79 18.84 0.11
C GLY A 22 -8.02 19.69 1.11
N ILE A 23 -8.75 20.46 1.91
CA ILE A 23 -8.20 21.24 3.02
C ILE A 23 -8.12 20.34 4.24
N CYS A 24 -6.89 20.01 4.63
CA CYS A 24 -6.59 19.14 5.76
C CYS A 24 -6.44 19.98 7.03
N ILE A 25 -7.16 19.59 8.08
CA ILE A 25 -7.04 20.13 9.44
C ILE A 25 -6.44 19.04 10.33
N GLY A 26 -5.30 19.33 10.95
CA GLY A 26 -4.56 18.29 11.67
C GLY A 26 -3.52 18.79 12.66
N SER A 27 -2.67 17.85 13.06
CA SER A 27 -1.55 18.05 13.98
C SER A 27 -0.21 17.78 13.26
N PRO A 28 0.94 18.05 13.92
CA PRO A 28 2.24 17.64 13.40
C PRO A 28 2.38 16.14 13.08
N TYR A 29 1.59 15.28 13.75
CA TYR A 29 1.68 13.82 13.61
C TYR A 29 0.69 13.25 12.60
N ILE A 30 -0.52 13.81 12.54
CA ILE A 30 -1.58 13.38 11.64
C ILE A 30 -2.14 14.64 11.01
N HIS A 31 -1.78 14.87 9.75
CA HIS A 31 -2.04 16.13 9.10
C HIS A 31 -3.47 16.25 8.55
N ASP A 32 -4.17 15.13 8.39
CA ASP A 32 -5.47 14.99 7.77
C ASP A 32 -6.51 14.42 8.75
N ILE A 33 -6.51 14.88 10.01
CA ILE A 33 -7.47 14.41 11.02
C ILE A 33 -8.92 14.70 10.57
N ILE A 34 -9.13 15.88 9.99
CA ILE A 34 -10.35 16.24 9.26
C ILE A 34 -9.92 16.68 7.85
N VAL A 35 -10.67 16.27 6.83
CA VAL A 35 -10.49 16.75 5.45
C VAL A 35 -11.77 17.40 4.98
N VAL A 36 -11.68 18.67 4.59
CA VAL A 36 -12.78 19.43 3.99
C VAL A 36 -12.57 19.46 2.48
N GLY A 37 -13.55 18.97 1.73
CA GLY A 37 -13.57 19.04 0.28
C GLY A 37 -13.73 20.48 -0.22
N MET A 38 -13.37 20.71 -1.48
CA MET A 38 -13.51 22.05 -2.09
C MET A 38 -14.98 22.47 -2.23
N ASP A 39 -15.92 21.54 -2.12
CA ASP A 39 -17.36 21.79 -2.09
C ASP A 39 -17.89 22.18 -0.68
N GLY A 40 -17.00 22.37 0.30
CA GLY A 40 -17.33 22.75 1.66
C GLY A 40 -17.74 21.59 2.58
N LYS A 41 -17.83 20.36 2.08
CA LYS A 41 -18.24 19.19 2.86
C LYS A 41 -17.06 18.48 3.49
N ILE A 42 -17.30 17.81 4.61
CA ILE A 42 -16.29 17.00 5.28
C ILE A 42 -16.17 15.63 4.59
N LEU A 43 -15.00 15.34 4.05
CA LEU A 43 -14.66 14.07 3.38
C LEU A 43 -14.09 13.02 4.35
N LYS A 44 -13.30 13.48 5.33
CA LYS A 44 -12.75 12.62 6.40
C LYS A 44 -13.05 13.25 7.74
N ARG A 45 -13.57 12.43 8.66
CA ARG A 45 -14.05 12.84 9.98
C ARG A 45 -13.13 12.37 11.08
N HIS A 46 -13.13 13.11 12.18
CA HIS A 46 -12.57 12.65 13.44
C HIS A 46 -13.69 11.97 14.24
N ASP A 47 -13.45 10.74 14.69
CA ASP A 47 -14.44 9.93 15.42
C ASP A 47 -14.85 10.53 16.78
N GLY A 48 -14.07 11.47 17.33
CA GLY A 48 -14.37 12.18 18.55
C GLY A 48 -15.23 13.43 18.35
N ASN A 49 -16.31 13.55 19.14
CA ASN A 49 -17.16 14.75 19.17
C ASN A 49 -16.81 15.74 20.30
N ALA A 50 -15.83 15.41 21.15
CA ALA A 50 -15.40 16.28 22.24
C ALA A 50 -14.25 17.20 21.79
N GLY A 51 -14.22 18.43 22.30
CA GLY A 51 -13.14 19.39 22.06
C GLY A 51 -13.22 20.13 20.72
N SER A 52 -12.15 20.85 20.37
CA SER A 52 -12.15 21.78 19.24
C SER A 52 -12.40 21.10 17.88
N LEU A 53 -11.91 19.87 17.67
CA LEU A 53 -12.15 19.11 16.44
C LEU A 53 -13.63 18.77 16.23
N GLY A 54 -14.33 18.31 17.28
CA GLY A 54 -15.78 18.09 17.23
C GLY A 54 -16.56 19.37 16.92
N ARG A 55 -16.13 20.50 17.51
CA ARG A 55 -16.71 21.82 17.23
C ARG A 55 -16.54 22.22 15.76
N TYR A 56 -15.34 22.13 15.19
CA TYR A 56 -15.11 22.50 13.79
C TYR A 56 -16.03 21.71 12.86
N GLN A 57 -16.13 20.38 13.07
CA GLN A 57 -16.98 19.52 12.25
C GLN A 57 -18.46 19.92 12.35
N THR A 58 -18.94 20.21 13.56
CA THR A 58 -20.33 20.62 13.79
C THR A 58 -20.64 21.97 13.13
N GLU A 59 -19.73 22.94 13.24
CA GLU A 59 -19.91 24.27 12.64
C GLU A 59 -19.86 24.22 11.10
N ILE A 60 -18.96 23.42 10.51
CA ILE A 60 -18.87 23.24 9.05
C ILE A 60 -20.09 22.50 8.50
N ASP A 61 -20.54 21.43 9.16
CA ASP A 61 -21.73 20.68 8.72
C ASP A 61 -23.03 21.48 8.85
N ALA A 62 -23.08 22.45 9.77
CA ALA A 62 -24.25 23.31 9.94
C ALA A 62 -24.47 24.23 8.73
N ASP A 63 -23.40 24.63 8.03
CA ASP A 63 -23.48 25.44 6.81
C ASP A 63 -22.33 25.13 5.83
N PRO A 64 -22.43 24.02 5.06
CA PRO A 64 -21.41 23.65 4.07
C PRO A 64 -21.32 24.66 2.91
N ASP A 65 -22.40 25.39 2.61
CA ASP A 65 -22.40 26.43 1.57
C ASP A 65 -21.54 27.63 1.99
N LEU A 66 -21.60 28.03 3.26
CA LEU A 66 -20.68 29.01 3.82
C LEU A 66 -19.24 28.50 3.81
N ALA A 67 -18.99 27.24 4.19
CA ALA A 67 -17.66 26.65 4.11
C ALA A 67 -17.10 26.72 2.67
N ARG A 68 -17.89 26.32 1.67
CA ARG A 68 -17.54 26.45 0.26
C ARG A 68 -17.24 27.90 -0.13
N HIS A 69 -18.11 28.83 0.25
CA HIS A 69 -17.92 30.25 -0.06
C HIS A 69 -16.60 30.79 0.51
N LEU A 70 -16.24 30.40 1.73
CA LEU A 70 -14.96 30.78 2.35
C LEU A 70 -13.77 30.22 1.56
N ILE A 71 -13.85 28.98 1.07
CA ILE A 71 -12.80 28.32 0.29
C ILE A 71 -12.61 28.96 -1.09
N GLU A 72 -13.70 29.32 -1.75
CA GLU A 72 -13.68 29.96 -3.07
C GLU A 72 -13.22 31.41 -3.00
N THR A 73 -13.45 32.08 -1.87
CA THR A 73 -13.02 33.47 -1.67
C THR A 73 -11.51 33.54 -1.45
N GLU A 74 -10.83 34.45 -2.15
CA GLU A 74 -9.39 34.65 -1.99
C GLU A 74 -8.99 35.10 -0.58
N ASP A 75 -7.91 34.52 -0.08
CA ASP A 75 -7.29 34.89 1.19
C ASP A 75 -6.64 36.28 1.11
N THR A 76 -6.54 36.93 2.27
CA THR A 76 -5.75 38.16 2.44
C THR A 76 -4.61 37.88 3.40
N PHE A 77 -3.40 38.24 2.97
CA PHE A 77 -2.17 38.03 3.72
C PHE A 77 -1.57 39.39 4.11
N MET A 78 -1.11 39.52 5.35
CA MET A 78 -0.45 40.72 5.89
C MET A 78 0.97 40.89 5.35
N ALA A 79 1.59 39.80 4.89
CA ALA A 79 2.91 39.78 4.29
C ALA A 79 2.98 38.77 3.12
N SER A 80 3.93 39.01 2.22
CA SER A 80 4.17 38.17 1.04
C SER A 80 5.68 37.96 0.85
N ILE A 81 6.26 37.18 1.76
CA ILE A 81 7.68 36.84 1.79
C ILE A 81 7.95 35.76 0.76
N THR A 82 8.99 35.95 -0.07
CA THR A 82 9.44 34.91 -0.99
C THR A 82 10.08 33.77 -0.22
N VAL A 83 9.63 32.54 -0.48
CA VAL A 83 10.30 31.32 -0.04
C VAL A 83 10.46 30.38 -1.23
N TYR A 84 11.52 29.58 -1.21
CA TYR A 84 11.82 28.60 -2.24
C TYR A 84 11.61 27.20 -1.70
N THR A 85 11.19 26.28 -2.56
CA THR A 85 11.15 24.83 -2.33
C THR A 85 11.56 24.10 -3.60
N TYR A 86 11.51 22.77 -3.64
CA TYR A 86 11.88 22.00 -4.82
C TYR A 86 10.95 20.81 -5.06
N ALA A 87 10.77 20.47 -6.34
CA ALA A 87 10.15 19.23 -6.80
C ALA A 87 11.09 18.56 -7.81
N GLY A 88 11.76 17.49 -7.39
CA GLY A 88 12.85 16.90 -8.18
C GLY A 88 13.95 17.94 -8.46
N ALA A 89 14.19 18.24 -9.74
CA ALA A 89 15.19 19.22 -10.17
C ALA A 89 14.66 20.67 -10.26
N GLU A 90 13.34 20.86 -10.14
CA GLU A 90 12.72 22.18 -10.25
C GLU A 90 12.81 22.93 -8.92
N ILE A 91 13.30 24.17 -8.95
CA ILE A 91 13.26 25.09 -7.81
C ILE A 91 12.05 25.99 -7.96
N ILE A 92 11.12 25.87 -7.01
CA ILE A 92 9.81 26.49 -7.06
C ILE A 92 9.81 27.70 -6.12
N GLU A 93 9.40 28.85 -6.65
CA GLU A 93 9.14 30.05 -5.86
C GLU A 93 7.71 30.02 -5.30
N LYS A 94 7.56 30.31 -4.01
CA LYS A 94 6.28 30.42 -3.29
C LYS A 94 6.27 31.71 -2.46
N ARG A 95 5.10 32.02 -1.90
CA ARG A 95 4.88 33.18 -1.03
C ARG A 95 4.27 32.73 0.30
N CYS A 96 4.68 33.35 1.41
CA CYS A 96 4.10 33.11 2.73
C CYS A 96 4.06 34.39 3.57
N GLU A 97 3.32 34.38 4.68
CA GLU A 97 3.35 35.50 5.65
C GLU A 97 4.54 35.45 6.59
N GLU A 98 4.91 34.24 7.00
CA GLU A 98 6.01 33.97 7.93
C GLU A 98 6.79 32.75 7.42
N PRO A 99 8.13 32.82 7.32
CA PRO A 99 8.94 31.71 6.87
C PRO A 99 9.13 30.66 7.98
N GLY A 100 9.40 29.41 7.57
CA GLY A 100 9.74 28.32 8.48
C GLY A 100 8.53 27.54 9.00
N TRP A 101 8.79 26.47 9.72
CA TRP A 101 7.76 25.63 10.34
C TRP A 101 7.28 26.26 11.66
N PRO A 102 5.98 26.18 12.01
CA PRO A 102 4.87 25.63 11.24
C PRO A 102 4.06 26.71 10.49
N ASN A 103 4.46 27.05 9.27
CA ASN A 103 3.72 27.98 8.41
C ASN A 103 3.29 27.34 7.09
N VAL A 104 2.43 28.06 6.37
CA VAL A 104 1.78 27.60 5.15
C VAL A 104 1.98 28.67 4.08
N THR A 105 2.27 28.25 2.86
CA THR A 105 2.35 29.18 1.73
C THR A 105 0.97 29.71 1.36
N HIS A 106 0.91 30.79 0.60
CA HIS A 106 -0.35 31.41 0.16
C HIS A 106 -1.24 30.44 -0.62
N ASP A 107 -0.64 29.53 -1.38
CA ASP A 107 -1.31 28.46 -2.11
C ASP A 107 -1.58 27.19 -1.28
N GLY A 108 -1.32 27.23 0.04
CA GLY A 108 -1.76 26.21 0.99
C GLY A 108 -0.76 25.09 1.28
N LEU A 109 0.48 25.19 0.82
CA LEU A 109 1.48 24.14 1.04
C LEU A 109 2.13 24.30 2.43
N MET A 110 2.12 23.21 3.20
CA MET A 110 2.74 23.20 4.53
C MET A 110 4.26 23.27 4.45
N MET A 111 4.86 24.17 5.23
CA MET A 111 6.30 24.41 5.23
C MET A 111 7.00 23.55 6.29
N HIS A 112 7.55 22.41 5.91
CA HIS A 112 8.34 21.58 6.82
C HIS A 112 9.78 22.07 6.97
N GLU A 113 10.41 21.71 8.09
CA GLU A 113 11.85 21.90 8.28
C GLU A 113 12.64 21.29 7.10
N ASN A 114 13.65 22.03 6.62
CA ASN A 114 14.53 21.62 5.52
C ASN A 114 13.87 21.42 4.14
N THR A 115 12.66 21.95 3.94
CA THR A 115 11.98 21.90 2.63
C THR A 115 11.66 23.29 2.06
N PHE A 116 11.69 24.33 2.90
CA PHE A 116 11.52 25.72 2.50
C PHE A 116 12.61 26.62 3.08
N SER A 117 13.04 27.61 2.31
CA SER A 117 13.97 28.64 2.78
C SER A 117 13.77 29.94 1.99
N THR A 118 14.07 31.08 2.61
CA THR A 118 14.21 32.37 1.90
C THR A 118 15.52 32.43 1.10
N ASP A 119 16.49 31.56 1.41
CA ASP A 119 17.73 31.38 0.67
C ASP A 119 17.55 30.30 -0.42
N ARG A 120 17.56 30.74 -1.68
CA ARG A 120 17.41 29.86 -2.85
C ARG A 120 18.55 28.85 -2.97
N ASP A 121 19.78 29.23 -2.62
CA ASP A 121 20.94 28.36 -2.77
C ASP A 121 20.89 27.22 -1.76
N GLN A 122 20.38 27.48 -0.55
CA GLN A 122 20.10 26.46 0.45
C GLN A 122 19.12 25.39 -0.06
N VAL A 123 18.06 25.81 -0.77
CA VAL A 123 17.08 24.88 -1.37
C VAL A 123 17.70 24.06 -2.49
N VAL A 124 18.56 24.66 -3.32
CA VAL A 124 19.32 23.94 -4.34
C VAL A 124 20.24 22.89 -3.71
N ILE A 125 20.89 23.19 -2.59
CA ILE A 125 21.73 22.23 -1.84
C ILE A 125 20.88 21.06 -1.34
N TRP A 126 19.69 21.32 -0.78
CA TRP A 126 18.78 20.26 -0.35
C TRP A 126 18.31 19.38 -1.51
N ALA A 127 17.92 19.98 -2.64
CA ALA A 127 17.51 19.24 -3.84
C ALA A 127 18.62 18.31 -4.34
N LYS A 128 19.87 18.80 -4.41
CA LYS A 128 21.03 17.98 -4.79
C LYS A 128 21.29 16.83 -3.82
N ARG A 129 21.22 17.09 -2.51
CA ARG A 129 21.41 16.05 -1.48
C ARG A 129 20.32 14.98 -1.57
N ASN A 130 19.07 15.38 -1.78
CA ASN A 130 17.96 14.45 -1.95
C ASN A 130 18.14 13.57 -3.20
N ALA A 131 18.53 14.18 -4.33
CA ALA A 131 18.83 13.43 -5.55
C ALA A 131 19.99 12.44 -5.37
N GLN A 132 21.08 12.85 -4.70
CA GLN A 132 22.21 11.96 -4.42
C GLN A 132 21.81 10.79 -3.52
N ALA A 133 21.06 11.04 -2.44
CA ALA A 133 20.56 9.97 -1.57
C ALA A 133 19.67 8.97 -2.34
N GLY A 134 18.86 9.47 -3.29
CA GLY A 134 18.08 8.64 -4.20
C GLY A 134 18.96 7.76 -5.09
N ILE A 135 20.07 8.29 -5.63
CA ILE A 135 21.04 7.52 -6.42
C ILE A 135 21.65 6.42 -5.57
N ASP A 136 22.18 6.76 -4.39
CA ASP A 136 22.88 5.83 -3.50
C ASP A 136 21.96 4.66 -3.10
N TRP A 137 20.73 4.98 -2.66
CA TRP A 137 19.73 3.95 -2.31
C TRP A 137 19.37 3.03 -3.48
N ARG A 138 19.27 3.58 -4.71
CA ARG A 138 18.97 2.77 -5.89
C ARG A 138 20.15 1.91 -6.29
N MET A 139 21.39 2.38 -6.13
CA MET A 139 22.58 1.57 -6.37
C MET A 139 22.64 0.35 -5.42
N ASP A 140 22.38 0.55 -4.13
CA ASP A 140 22.34 -0.53 -3.16
C ASP A 140 21.25 -1.55 -3.52
N SER A 141 20.05 -1.08 -3.85
CA SER A 141 18.93 -1.94 -4.25
C SER A 141 19.24 -2.75 -5.53
N ILE A 142 19.94 -2.15 -6.50
CA ILE A 142 20.41 -2.85 -7.71
C ILE A 142 21.40 -3.95 -7.33
N ALA A 143 22.37 -3.67 -6.46
CA ALA A 143 23.37 -4.64 -6.04
C ALA A 143 22.73 -5.85 -5.32
N GLU A 144 21.81 -5.59 -4.39
CA GLU A 144 21.05 -6.64 -3.70
C GLU A 144 20.23 -7.51 -4.67
N THR A 145 19.54 -6.86 -5.60
CA THR A 145 18.71 -7.57 -6.60
C THR A 145 19.58 -8.42 -7.53
N ALA A 146 20.74 -7.92 -7.94
CA ALA A 146 21.70 -8.68 -8.76
C ALA A 146 22.26 -9.90 -8.02
N ALA A 147 22.56 -9.77 -6.72
CA ALA A 147 22.97 -10.89 -5.88
C ALA A 147 21.86 -11.95 -5.77
N ARG A 148 20.61 -11.51 -5.56
CA ARG A 148 19.45 -12.41 -5.54
C ARG A 148 19.26 -13.14 -6.87
N LEU A 149 19.37 -12.43 -8.00
CA LEU A 149 19.28 -13.03 -9.33
C LEU A 149 20.36 -14.10 -9.55
N THR A 150 21.59 -13.81 -9.12
CA THR A 150 22.70 -14.76 -9.19
C THR A 150 22.39 -16.04 -8.39
N ASN A 151 21.86 -15.88 -7.18
CA ASN A 151 21.46 -17.02 -6.35
C ASN A 151 20.34 -17.85 -7.01
N LEU A 152 19.31 -17.20 -7.55
CA LEU A 152 18.23 -17.87 -8.27
C LEU A 152 18.74 -18.65 -9.49
N HIS A 153 19.69 -18.11 -10.25
CA HIS A 153 20.31 -18.84 -11.36
C HIS A 153 21.12 -20.07 -10.89
N GLN A 154 21.81 -19.98 -9.76
CA GLN A 154 22.52 -21.13 -9.18
C GLN A 154 21.53 -22.22 -8.74
N GLN A 155 20.44 -21.83 -8.07
CA GLN A 155 19.38 -22.78 -7.67
C GLN A 155 18.73 -23.45 -8.88
N LEU A 156 18.36 -22.68 -9.90
CA LEU A 156 17.79 -23.20 -11.14
C LEU A 156 18.75 -24.18 -11.84
N SER A 157 20.04 -23.84 -11.91
CA SER A 157 21.05 -24.72 -12.52
C SER A 157 21.16 -26.04 -11.74
N ARG A 158 21.13 -25.98 -10.41
CA ARG A 158 21.11 -27.17 -9.56
C ARG A 158 19.87 -28.03 -9.81
N TYR A 159 18.68 -27.43 -9.81
CA TYR A 159 17.44 -28.18 -10.06
C TYR A 159 17.42 -28.84 -11.45
N ARG A 160 17.96 -28.17 -12.48
CA ARG A 160 18.12 -28.77 -13.81
C ARG A 160 19.07 -29.96 -13.80
N ALA A 161 20.20 -29.85 -13.10
CA ALA A 161 21.16 -30.94 -12.98
C ALA A 161 20.57 -32.13 -12.21
N ASP A 162 19.92 -31.86 -11.08
CA ASP A 162 19.23 -32.87 -10.26
C ASP A 162 18.15 -33.60 -11.09
N LEU A 163 17.33 -32.85 -11.85
CA LEU A 163 16.32 -33.42 -12.73
C LEU A 163 16.94 -34.33 -13.81
N ALA A 164 17.98 -33.87 -14.49
CA ALA A 164 18.65 -34.66 -15.53
C ALA A 164 19.24 -35.98 -14.98
N ILE A 165 19.81 -35.95 -13.78
CA ILE A 165 20.31 -37.15 -13.09
C ILE A 165 19.16 -38.11 -12.79
N LEU A 166 18.04 -37.60 -12.26
CA LEU A 166 16.87 -38.41 -11.91
C LEU A 166 16.20 -39.02 -13.14
N GLU A 167 16.04 -38.26 -14.22
CA GLU A 167 15.49 -38.76 -15.50
C GLU A 167 16.37 -39.85 -16.10
N THR A 168 17.70 -39.71 -15.99
CA THR A 168 18.63 -40.74 -16.47
C THR A 168 18.57 -42.00 -15.60
N ALA A 169 18.48 -41.86 -14.27
CA ALA A 169 18.46 -42.98 -13.34
C ALA A 169 17.12 -43.72 -13.30
N TYR A 170 16.02 -43.02 -13.58
CA TYR A 170 14.65 -43.54 -13.48
C TYR A 170 13.79 -43.17 -14.70
N PRO A 171 14.19 -43.52 -15.94
CA PRO A 171 13.54 -43.08 -17.16
C PRO A 171 12.08 -43.57 -17.30
N GLN A 172 11.70 -44.60 -16.57
CA GLN A 172 10.35 -45.17 -16.53
C GLN A 172 9.37 -44.45 -15.59
N LEU A 173 9.84 -43.51 -14.74
CA LEU A 173 8.99 -42.81 -13.77
C LEU A 173 8.77 -41.36 -14.23
N SER A 174 7.54 -41.02 -14.64
CA SER A 174 7.19 -39.63 -14.99
C SER A 174 6.45 -38.93 -13.84
N ALA A 175 6.81 -37.66 -13.59
CA ALA A 175 6.07 -36.80 -12.66
C ALA A 175 4.74 -36.31 -13.25
N GLU A 176 4.60 -36.28 -14.57
CA GLU A 176 3.35 -35.87 -15.22
C GLU A 176 2.21 -36.85 -14.93
N GLU A 177 2.53 -38.13 -14.76
CA GLU A 177 1.57 -39.21 -14.48
C GLU A 177 0.92 -39.12 -13.10
N ARG A 178 1.34 -38.17 -12.23
CA ARG A 178 0.86 -38.06 -10.84
C ARG A 178 -0.04 -36.87 -10.57
N TRP A 179 -0.14 -35.90 -11.48
CA TRP A 179 -1.09 -34.79 -11.32
C TRP A 179 -2.53 -35.30 -11.45
N ARG A 180 -3.39 -34.96 -10.49
CA ARG A 180 -4.82 -35.32 -10.49
C ARG A 180 -5.69 -34.07 -10.66
N PRO A 181 -6.93 -34.21 -11.17
CA PRO A 181 -7.86 -33.08 -11.26
C PRO A 181 -8.04 -32.39 -9.90
N ILE A 182 -8.04 -31.05 -9.88
CA ILE A 182 -8.18 -30.27 -8.64
C ILE A 182 -9.47 -30.58 -7.86
N ALA A 183 -10.51 -31.07 -8.56
CA ALA A 183 -11.77 -31.49 -7.96
C ALA A 183 -11.61 -32.65 -6.98
N GLU A 184 -10.52 -33.42 -7.09
CA GLU A 184 -10.20 -34.57 -6.23
C GLU A 184 -9.28 -34.17 -5.06
N ALA A 185 -8.84 -32.92 -4.97
CA ALA A 185 -7.99 -32.45 -3.89
C ALA A 185 -8.74 -32.44 -2.55
N ASN A 186 -8.05 -32.82 -1.47
CA ASN A 186 -8.62 -32.74 -0.14
C ASN A 186 -8.79 -31.27 0.27
N LYS A 187 -10.01 -30.90 0.67
CA LYS A 187 -10.42 -29.57 1.13
C LYS A 187 -10.74 -29.53 2.63
N ASP A 188 -10.42 -30.60 3.35
CA ASP A 188 -10.58 -30.68 4.80
C ASP A 188 -9.85 -29.53 5.48
N ILE A 189 -10.57 -28.86 6.37
CA ILE A 189 -10.05 -27.72 7.13
C ILE A 189 -9.10 -28.25 8.19
N ALA A 190 -7.82 -27.94 8.03
CA ALA A 190 -6.76 -28.33 8.95
C ALA A 190 -6.57 -27.31 10.08
N TYR A 191 -6.82 -26.02 9.81
CA TYR A 191 -6.68 -24.95 10.79
C TYR A 191 -7.68 -23.82 10.54
N ILE A 192 -8.01 -23.09 11.61
CA ILE A 192 -8.92 -21.94 11.58
C ILE A 192 -8.17 -20.71 12.06
N HIS A 193 -8.20 -19.65 11.26
CA HIS A 193 -7.72 -18.33 11.64
C HIS A 193 -8.90 -17.47 12.08
N ASP A 194 -8.83 -16.98 13.31
CA ASP A 194 -9.78 -16.01 13.87
C ASP A 194 -9.21 -14.60 13.65
N LEU A 195 -9.86 -13.82 12.77
CA LEU A 195 -9.41 -12.49 12.35
C LEU A 195 -10.26 -11.37 12.98
N GLY A 196 -11.06 -11.70 14.01
CA GLY A 196 -11.94 -10.77 14.69
C GLY A 196 -13.35 -11.32 14.89
N PRO A 197 -14.25 -10.54 15.49
CA PRO A 197 -15.58 -11.01 15.91
C PRO A 197 -16.44 -11.52 14.75
N ASP A 198 -16.21 -11.04 13.53
CA ASP A 198 -17.07 -11.29 12.37
C ASP A 198 -16.37 -12.11 11.26
N LEU A 199 -15.10 -12.52 11.42
CA LEU A 199 -14.36 -13.21 10.36
C LEU A 199 -13.51 -14.36 10.88
N ARG A 200 -13.93 -15.57 10.49
CA ARG A 200 -13.18 -16.81 10.69
C ARG A 200 -12.94 -17.48 9.36
N ILE A 201 -11.70 -17.85 9.09
CA ILE A 201 -11.31 -18.50 7.84
C ILE A 201 -10.69 -19.86 8.18
N GLY A 202 -11.37 -20.93 7.76
CA GLY A 202 -10.82 -22.27 7.75
C GLY A 202 -9.90 -22.46 6.55
N ASN A 203 -8.80 -23.17 6.73
CA ASN A 203 -7.84 -23.46 5.68
C ASN A 203 -7.38 -24.93 5.71
N SER A 204 -7.18 -25.52 4.54
CA SER A 204 -6.51 -26.82 4.40
C SER A 204 -4.99 -26.69 4.59
N TYR A 205 -4.28 -27.83 4.67
CA TYR A 205 -2.84 -27.81 4.48
C TYR A 205 -2.47 -27.34 3.06
N PRO A 206 -1.31 -26.66 2.89
CA PRO A 206 -0.77 -26.34 1.58
C PRO A 206 -0.52 -27.60 0.74
N ILE A 207 -0.89 -27.52 -0.53
CA ILE A 207 -0.62 -28.54 -1.54
C ILE A 207 0.00 -27.90 -2.78
N TRP A 208 0.80 -28.68 -3.50
CA TRP A 208 1.29 -28.27 -4.81
C TRP A 208 0.16 -28.39 -5.83
N VAL A 209 -0.13 -27.29 -6.50
CA VAL A 209 -1.15 -27.19 -7.55
C VAL A 209 -0.53 -26.77 -8.87
N LYS A 210 -1.27 -26.97 -9.95
CA LYS A 210 -0.92 -26.52 -11.29
C LYS A 210 -2.12 -25.82 -11.93
N ASP A 211 -1.89 -24.66 -12.53
CA ASP A 211 -2.91 -23.92 -13.28
C ASP A 211 -3.03 -24.38 -14.75
N SER A 212 -3.96 -23.77 -15.49
CA SER A 212 -4.18 -24.08 -16.92
C SER A 212 -3.01 -23.71 -17.82
N ASP A 213 -2.13 -22.80 -17.39
CA ASP A 213 -0.93 -22.38 -18.13
C ASP A 213 0.28 -23.26 -17.80
N GLY A 214 0.13 -24.19 -16.85
CA GLY A 214 1.17 -25.13 -16.43
C GLY A 214 2.08 -24.61 -15.31
N ARG A 215 1.78 -23.47 -14.69
CA ARG A 215 2.55 -22.97 -13.54
C ARG A 215 2.27 -23.83 -12.33
N VAL A 216 3.32 -24.19 -11.60
CA VAL A 216 3.24 -24.99 -10.37
C VAL A 216 3.55 -24.11 -9.18
N TYR A 217 2.66 -24.11 -8.18
CA TYR A 217 2.73 -23.25 -7.00
C TYR A 217 2.08 -23.93 -5.79
N GLU A 218 2.30 -23.40 -4.59
CA GLU A 218 1.63 -23.87 -3.38
C GLU A 218 0.32 -23.11 -3.17
N ALA A 219 -0.78 -23.84 -3.03
CA ALA A 219 -2.08 -23.30 -2.70
C ALA A 219 -2.72 -24.07 -1.56
N LEU A 220 -3.69 -23.43 -0.90
CA LEU A 220 -4.52 -24.05 0.13
C LEU A 220 -5.99 -23.76 -0.18
N TRP A 221 -6.89 -24.62 0.29
CA TRP A 221 -8.32 -24.37 0.24
C TRP A 221 -8.71 -23.47 1.41
N SER A 222 -9.30 -22.31 1.14
CA SER A 222 -9.83 -21.40 2.14
C SER A 222 -11.35 -21.40 2.10
N ASP A 223 -11.99 -21.43 3.27
CA ASP A 223 -13.45 -21.37 3.41
C ASP A 223 -13.82 -20.57 4.65
N ASN A 224 -14.67 -19.55 4.50
CA ASN A 224 -15.20 -18.74 5.60
C ASN A 224 -16.69 -18.98 5.88
N GLY A 225 -17.30 -19.99 5.25
CA GLY A 225 -18.72 -20.33 5.36
C GLY A 225 -19.63 -19.57 4.37
N GLU A 226 -19.17 -18.45 3.81
CA GLU A 226 -19.89 -17.69 2.77
C GLU A 226 -19.28 -17.90 1.39
N ARG A 227 -17.95 -17.99 1.33
CA ARG A 227 -17.16 -18.16 0.13
C ARG A 227 -16.01 -19.13 0.40
N ALA A 228 -15.77 -19.98 -0.57
CA ALA A 228 -14.62 -20.87 -0.57
C ALA A 228 -13.84 -20.75 -1.88
N TYR A 229 -12.51 -20.83 -1.81
CA TYR A 229 -11.62 -20.64 -2.95
C TYR A 229 -10.25 -21.26 -2.71
N TRP A 230 -9.48 -21.45 -3.79
CA TRP A 230 -8.07 -21.79 -3.68
C TRP A 230 -7.26 -20.51 -3.48
N TRP A 231 -6.51 -20.46 -2.39
CA TRP A 231 -5.61 -19.36 -2.08
C TRP A 231 -4.19 -19.71 -2.49
N ASP A 232 -3.66 -18.97 -3.46
CA ASP A 232 -2.24 -18.95 -3.78
C ASP A 232 -1.48 -18.21 -2.67
N ILE A 233 -0.60 -18.93 -1.98
CA ILE A 233 0.12 -18.40 -0.82
C ILE A 233 1.09 -17.27 -1.20
N LYS A 234 1.56 -17.25 -2.46
CA LYS A 234 2.56 -16.30 -2.96
C LYS A 234 2.02 -15.36 -4.05
N GLY A 235 0.80 -15.58 -4.54
CA GLY A 235 0.20 -14.79 -5.61
C GLY A 235 0.90 -14.98 -6.97
N GLU A 236 1.35 -16.19 -7.25
CA GLU A 236 2.09 -16.59 -8.45
C GLU A 236 1.18 -16.84 -9.68
N SER A 237 -0.08 -17.22 -9.48
CA SER A 237 -1.05 -17.45 -10.54
C SER A 237 -2.27 -16.51 -10.49
N PRO A 238 -2.69 -15.95 -11.64
CA PRO A 238 -3.89 -15.12 -11.74
C PRO A 238 -5.18 -15.94 -11.95
N VAL A 239 -5.10 -17.27 -12.04
CA VAL A 239 -6.24 -18.16 -12.30
C VAL A 239 -6.31 -19.28 -11.26
N ASP A 240 -7.48 -19.90 -11.17
CA ASP A 240 -7.66 -21.05 -10.28
C ASP A 240 -6.84 -22.27 -10.75
N PRO A 241 -6.34 -23.08 -9.80
CA PRO A 241 -5.64 -24.31 -10.14
C PRO A 241 -6.57 -25.31 -10.81
N VAL A 242 -6.05 -26.09 -11.75
CA VAL A 242 -6.79 -27.14 -12.49
C VAL A 242 -6.38 -28.56 -12.08
N ALA A 243 -5.18 -28.71 -11.52
CA ALA A 243 -4.67 -29.98 -11.03
C ALA A 243 -3.88 -29.82 -9.73
N PHE A 244 -3.70 -30.91 -8.99
CA PHE A 244 -2.86 -30.96 -7.79
C PHE A 244 -1.96 -32.19 -7.78
N MET A 245 -0.86 -32.10 -7.04
CA MET A 245 0.03 -33.22 -6.78
C MET A 245 -0.37 -33.87 -5.45
N PRO A 246 -0.84 -35.14 -5.45
CA PRO A 246 -1.18 -35.83 -4.23
C PRO A 246 0.05 -36.00 -3.34
N HIS A 247 -0.09 -35.73 -2.04
CA HIS A 247 0.95 -36.07 -1.07
C HIS A 247 1.24 -37.58 -1.13
N PRO A 248 2.49 -38.06 -0.99
CA PRO A 248 2.84 -39.50 -1.11
C PRO A 248 2.11 -40.44 -0.12
N LEU A 249 1.45 -39.89 0.91
CA LEU A 249 0.59 -40.64 1.84
C LEU A 249 -0.88 -40.76 1.38
N ALA A 250 -1.30 -40.01 0.36
CA ALA A 250 -2.58 -40.15 -0.31
C ALA A 250 -2.51 -41.27 -1.36
N ARG A 251 -2.11 -42.48 -0.95
CA ARG A 251 -2.21 -43.66 -1.81
C ARG A 251 -3.71 -43.97 -1.95
N PRO A 252 -4.29 -44.07 -3.17
CA PRO A 252 -5.66 -44.53 -3.31
C PRO A 252 -5.78 -45.94 -2.68
N PRO A 253 -6.94 -46.31 -2.12
CA PRO A 253 -7.15 -47.67 -1.66
C PRO A 253 -6.85 -48.62 -2.84
N GLN A 254 -5.97 -49.59 -2.63
CA GLN A 254 -5.80 -50.65 -3.63
C GLN A 254 -7.15 -51.36 -3.77
N PRO A 255 -7.61 -51.65 -5.00
CA PRO A 255 -8.76 -52.53 -5.15
C PRO A 255 -8.41 -53.86 -4.49
N ASP A 256 -9.27 -54.31 -3.58
CA ASP A 256 -9.12 -55.59 -2.87
C ASP A 256 -8.89 -56.70 -3.89
N THR A 257 -7.72 -57.32 -3.85
CA THR A 257 -7.47 -58.56 -4.58
C THR A 257 -8.31 -59.66 -3.92
N PRO A 258 -9.29 -60.28 -4.61
CA PRO A 258 -10.02 -61.38 -4.04
C PRO A 258 -9.07 -62.58 -3.89
N ALA A 259 -9.10 -63.23 -2.73
CA ALA A 259 -8.48 -64.53 -2.50
C ALA A 259 -9.25 -65.65 -3.22
#